data_AF-A0A3C0C206-F1
#
_entry.id   AF-A0A3C0C206-F1
#
_cell.length_a   1.000
_cell.length_b   1.000
_cell.length_c   1.000
_cell.angle_alpha   90.00
_cell.angle_beta   90.00
_cell.angle_gamma   90.00
#
_symmetry.space_group_name_H-M   'P 1'
#
loop_
_entity.id
_entity.type
_entity.pdbx_description
1 polymer ?
#
loop_
_entity_poly.entity_id
_entity_poly.type
_entity_poly.pdbx_seq_one_letter_code
_entity_poly.pdbx_strand_id
1 'polypeptide(L)' 'MSLPSSSLTKIIEEYIAQLLDENEEGEVSLRRKDLAERFGCVPSQINYVLRSRFAP' A
#
# COMPACT_ATOMS: atom_id res chain seq x y z
N MET A 1 14.59 18.64 -11.29
CA MET A 1 14.17 17.25 -11.07
C MET A 1 12.79 17.30 -10.42
N SER A 2 11.73 17.07 -11.19
CA SER A 2 10.37 17.07 -10.64
C SER A 2 10.21 15.85 -9.73
N LEU A 3 10.03 16.09 -8.43
CA LEU A 3 9.43 15.11 -7.54
C LEU A 3 8.10 14.70 -8.17
N PRO A 4 7.86 13.41 -8.47
CA PRO A 4 6.58 13.02 -9.00
C PRO A 4 5.54 13.34 -7.93
N SER A 5 4.48 14.04 -8.31
CA SER A 5 3.29 14.23 -7.48
C SER A 5 3.00 12.94 -6.71
N SER A 6 3.10 12.99 -5.38
CA SER A 6 2.98 11.80 -4.53
C SER A 6 1.61 11.19 -4.72
N SER A 7 1.50 10.25 -5.64
CA SER A 7 0.23 9.60 -5.94
C SER A 7 -0.12 8.72 -4.76
N LEU A 8 -1.40 8.71 -4.41
CA LEU A 8 -1.93 7.89 -3.33
C LEU A 8 -1.45 6.42 -3.42
N THR A 9 -1.31 5.90 -4.66
CA THR A 9 -0.74 4.58 -4.93
C THR A 9 0.67 4.40 -4.37
N LYS A 10 1.58 5.37 -4.57
CA LYS A 10 2.95 5.29 -4.05
C LYS A 10 2.99 5.32 -2.52
N ILE A 11 2.16 6.16 -1.91
CA ILE A 11 2.07 6.27 -0.45
C ILE A 11 1.62 4.93 0.17
N ILE A 12 0.63 4.28 -0.46
CA ILE A 12 0.16 2.95 0.00
C ILE A 12 1.22 1.88 -0.24
N GLU A 13 1.91 1.91 -1.38
CA GLU A 13 3.00 0.99 -1.74
C GLU A 13 4.16 1.07 -0.73
N GLU A 14 4.67 2.27 -0.47
CA GLU A 14 5.76 2.50 0.50
C GLU A 14 5.37 2.03 1.91
N TYR A 15 4.13 2.29 2.33
CA TYR A 15 3.63 1.83 3.62
C TYR A 15 3.57 0.30 3.74
N ILE A 16 3.09 -0.39 2.71
CA ILE A 16 3.01 -1.86 2.71
C ILE A 16 4.43 -2.46 2.68
N ALA A 17 5.34 -1.87 1.90
CA ALA A 17 6.73 -2.29 1.84
C ALA A 17 7.44 -2.14 3.20
N GLN A 18 7.21 -1.03 3.90
CA GLN A 18 7.76 -0.82 5.24
C GLN A 18 7.23 -1.86 6.24
N LEU A 19 5.93 -2.19 6.20
CA LEU A 19 5.36 -3.23 7.08
C LEU A 19 5.95 -4.63 6.82
N LEU A 20 6.32 -4.91 5.57
CA LEU A 20 7.00 -6.16 5.20
C LEU A 20 8.45 -6.17 5.68
N ASP A 21 9.17 -5.05 5.54
CA ASP A 21 10.57 -4.91 5.99
C ASP A 21 10.70 -5.00 7.51
N GLU A 22 9.72 -4.46 8.24
CA GLU A 22 9.63 -4.54 9.70
C GLU A 22 9.20 -5.94 10.20
N ASN A 23 8.63 -6.79 9.33
CA ASN A 23 8.24 -8.16 9.71
C ASN A 23 9.37 -9.16 9.41
N GLU A 24 9.96 -9.72 10.47
CA GLU A 24 10.98 -10.77 10.37
C GLU A 24 10.47 -12.05 9.67
N GLU A 25 9.15 -12.28 9.68
CA GLU A 25 8.50 -13.43 9.03
C GLU A 25 8.33 -13.25 7.51
N GLY A 26 8.58 -12.05 6.98
CA GLY A 26 8.47 -11.76 5.55
C GLY A 26 7.04 -11.78 5.00
N GLU A 27 6.04 -11.82 5.89
CA GLU A 27 4.62 -11.72 5.53
C GLU A 27 3.91 -10.64 6.36
N VAL A 28 2.87 -10.05 5.77
CA VAL A 28 2.01 -9.08 6.46
C VAL A 28 0.54 -9.36 6.16
N SER A 29 -0.28 -9.38 7.22
CA SER A 29 -1.73 -9.50 7.09
C SER A 29 -2.38 -8.12 7.21
N LEU A 30 -3.15 -7.74 6.18
CA LEU A 30 -3.72 -6.40 6.05
C LEU A 30 -5.23 -6.46 5.85
N ARG A 31 -5.95 -5.51 6.46
CA ARG A 31 -7.38 -5.29 6.17
C ARG A 31 -7.53 -4.11 5.22
N ARG A 32 -7.99 -4.38 4.00
CA ARG A 32 -8.22 -3.34 2.97
C ARG A 32 -9.16 -2.22 3.41
N LYS A 33 -10.12 -2.50 4.31
CA LYS A 33 -11.03 -1.48 4.84
C LYS A 33 -10.27 -0.51 5.73
N ASP A 34 -9.50 -1.03 6.68
CA ASP A 34 -8.71 -0.24 7.62
C ASP A 34 -7.66 0.62 6.90
N LEU A 35 -6.98 0.07 5.88
CA LEU A 35 -6.07 0.85 5.04
C LEU A 35 -6.81 1.95 4.26
N ALA A 36 -7.97 1.62 3.69
CA ALA A 36 -8.79 2.58 2.95
C ALA A 36 -9.27 3.73 3.83
N GLU A 37 -9.73 3.44 5.05
CA GLU A 37 -10.10 4.44 6.05
C GLU A 37 -8.88 5.30 6.46
N ARG A 38 -7.72 4.67 6.71
CA ARG A 38 -6.47 5.36 7.06
C ARG A 38 -6.00 6.34 5.99
N PHE A 39 -6.09 5.94 4.72
CA PHE A 39 -5.64 6.75 3.59
C PHE A 39 -6.75 7.62 2.98
N GLY A 40 -7.97 7.60 3.54
CA GLY A 40 -9.10 8.37 3.06
C GLY A 40 -9.54 7.98 1.64
N CYS A 41 -9.41 6.71 1.27
CA CYS A 41 -9.72 6.20 -0.06
C CYS A 41 -10.75 5.08 -0.04
N VAL A 42 -11.17 4.62 -1.21
CA VAL A 42 -12.05 3.46 -1.35
C VAL A 42 -11.28 2.14 -1.24
N PRO A 43 -11.86 1.05 -0.71
CA PRO A 43 -11.18 -0.25 -0.61
C PRO A 43 -10.69 -0.82 -1.95
N SER A 44 -11.33 -0.46 -3.07
CA SER A 44 -10.88 -0.83 -4.42
C SER A 44 -9.53 -0.22 -4.78
N GLN A 45 -9.19 0.96 -4.24
CA GLN A 45 -7.88 1.57 -4.42
C GLN A 45 -6.79 0.69 -3.81
N ILE A 46 -7.01 0.16 -2.58
CA ILE A 46 -6.06 -0.75 -1.93
C ILE A 46 -5.89 -2.02 -2.76
N ASN A 47 -6.98 -2.61 -3.26
CA ASN A 47 -6.91 -3.77 -4.15
C ASN A 47 -6.12 -3.46 -5.43
N TYR A 48 -6.28 -2.26 -6.01
CA TYR A 48 -5.55 -1.85 -7.20
C TYR A 48 -4.05 -1.74 -6.93
N VAL A 49 -3.65 -1.12 -5.81
CA VAL A 49 -2.23 -1.04 -5.41
C VAL A 49 -1.64 -2.44 -5.21
N LEU A 50 -2.31 -3.30 -4.45
CA LEU A 50 -1.89 -4.67 -4.22
C LEU A 50 -1.70 -5.45 -5.52
N ARG A 51 -2.65 -5.34 -6.46
CA ARG A 51 -2.58 -6.04 -7.75
C ARG A 51 -1.55 -5.47 -8.72
N SER A 52 -1.22 -4.20 -8.62
CA SER A 52 -0.29 -3.54 -9.55
C SER A 52 1.16 -3.56 -9.09
N ARG A 53 1.41 -3.75 -7.79
CA ARG A 53 2.75 -3.71 -7.18
C ARG A 53 3.17 -5.02 -6.51
N PHE A 54 2.22 -5.80 -6.01
CA PHE A 54 2.49 -6.97 -5.15
C PHE A 54 1.84 -8.26 -5.68
N ALA A 55 1.29 -8.26 -6.90
CA ALA A 55 0.88 -9.48 -7.60
C ALA A 55 2.10 -10.09 -8.34
N PRO A 56 2.12 -11.42 -8.55
CA PRO A 56 3.18 -12.09 -9.33
C PRO A 56 3.26 -11.62 -10.78
#